data_AF-A0A8T1CMK6-F1
#
_entry.id   AF-A0A8T1CMK6-F1
#
_cell.length_a   1.000
_cell.length_b   1.000
_cell.length_c   1.000
_cell.angle_alpha   90.00
_cell.angle_beta   90.00
_cell.angle_gamma   90.00
#
_symmetry.space_group_name_H-M   'P 1'
#
loop_
_entity.id
_entity.type
_entity.pdbx_description
1 polymer ?
#
loop_
_entity_poly.entity_id
_entity_poly.type
_entity_poly.pdbx_seq_one_letter_code
_entity_poly.pdbx_strand_id
1 'polypeptide(L)' 'MSRRVYANGKQFSSVAELTAALYEAWDSIGEALLVSLVESMPRRCKEFIKEHGNKTHF' A
#
# COMPACT_ATOMS: atom_id res chain seq x y z
N MET A 1 15.33 -10.61 -20.95
CA MET A 1 14.80 -9.31 -20.50
C MET A 1 13.98 -9.52 -19.25
N SER A 2 14.53 -9.16 -18.09
CA SER A 2 13.96 -9.43 -16.77
C SER A 2 12.78 -8.48 -16.51
N ARG A 3 11.59 -9.05 -16.23
CA ARG A 3 10.36 -8.32 -15.90
C ARG A 3 10.63 -7.37 -14.72
N ARG A 4 10.25 -6.09 -14.83
CA ARG A 4 10.34 -5.12 -13.72
C ARG A 4 9.29 -5.50 -12.67
N VAL A 5 9.66 -6.32 -11.69
CA VAL A 5 8.71 -6.92 -10.73
C VAL A 5 8.39 -6.00 -9.53
N TYR A 6 9.18 -4.96 -9.27
CA TYR A 6 9.00 -4.11 -8.08
C TYR A 6 8.98 -2.61 -8.40
N ALA A 7 8.21 -1.86 -7.62
CA ALA A 7 8.23 -0.39 -7.64
C ALA A 7 9.67 0.09 -7.44
N ASN A 8 10.11 1.05 -8.26
CA ASN A 8 11.49 1.57 -8.33
C ASN A 8 12.55 0.59 -8.85
N GLY A 9 12.19 -0.62 -9.29
CA GLY A 9 13.12 -1.54 -9.95
C GLY A 9 14.22 -2.11 -9.04
N LYS A 10 14.09 -1.99 -7.71
CA LYS A 10 15.03 -2.62 -6.77
C LYS A 10 14.95 -4.15 -6.93
N GLN A 11 16.08 -4.76 -7.25
CA GLN A 11 16.25 -6.20 -7.27
C GLN A 11 16.96 -6.62 -6.00
N PHE A 12 16.53 -7.73 -5.42
CA PHE A 12 17.17 -8.34 -4.26
C PHE A 12 17.91 -9.58 -4.72
N SER A 13 19.12 -9.78 -4.20
CA SER A 13 20.01 -10.89 -4.55
C SER A 13 19.58 -12.20 -3.89
N SER A 14 18.76 -12.12 -2.83
CA SER A 14 18.26 -13.28 -2.09
C SER A 14 16.89 -13.01 -1.45
N VAL A 15 16.20 -14.09 -1.08
CA VAL A 15 14.95 -14.01 -0.29
C VAL A 15 15.20 -13.36 1.06
N ALA A 16 16.33 -13.64 1.72
CA ALA A 16 16.68 -13.04 3.01
C ALA A 16 16.81 -11.51 2.93
N GLU A 17 17.44 -11.00 1.87
CA GLU A 17 17.58 -9.56 1.62
C GLU A 17 16.21 -8.90 1.37
N LEU A 18 15.35 -9.54 0.57
CA LEU A 18 13.98 -9.08 0.34
C LEU A 18 13.18 -9.07 1.66
N THR A 19 13.28 -10.12 2.46
CA THR A 19 12.59 -10.22 3.75
C THR A 19 13.02 -9.10 4.69
N ALA A 20 14.32 -8.83 4.82
CA ALA A 20 14.82 -7.73 5.64
C ALA A 20 14.28 -6.37 5.17
N ALA A 21 14.29 -6.13 3.86
CA ALA A 21 13.76 -4.90 3.29
C ALA A 21 12.24 -4.73 3.46
N LEU A 22 11.48 -5.83 3.47
CA LEU A 22 10.04 -5.79 3.76
C LEU A 22 9.76 -5.38 5.21
N TYR A 23 10.52 -5.91 6.17
CA TYR A 23 10.40 -5.50 7.57
C TYR A 23 10.80 -4.04 7.76
N GLU A 24 11.93 -3.61 7.19
CA GLU A 24 12.35 -2.20 7.22
C GLU A 24 11.27 -1.28 6.62
N ALA A 25 10.70 -1.65 5.47
CA ALA A 25 9.62 -0.89 4.85
C ALA A 25 8.37 -0.84 5.74
N TRP A 26 8.00 -1.96 6.37
CA TRP A 26 6.87 -2.01 7.30
C TRP A 26 7.10 -1.12 8.52
N ASP A 27 8.26 -1.22 9.16
CA ASP A 27 8.62 -0.44 10.35
C ASP A 27 8.76 1.07 10.04
N SER A 28 9.02 1.42 8.78
CA SER A 28 9.07 2.82 8.33
C SER A 28 7.70 3.47 8.20
N ILE A 29 6.60 2.69 8.22
CA ILE A 29 5.24 3.23 8.12
C ILE A 29 4.87 3.87 9.45
N GLY A 30 4.84 5.19 9.48
CA GLY A 30 4.44 5.94 10.68
C GLY A 30 2.99 5.70 11.08
N GLU A 31 2.74 5.61 12.39
CA GLU A 31 1.40 5.43 12.96
C GLU A 31 0.40 6.49 12.49
N ALA A 32 0.85 7.75 12.36
CA ALA A 32 0.00 8.85 11.87
C ALA A 32 -0.57 8.59 10.46
N LEU A 33 0.19 7.92 9.58
CA LEU A 33 -0.30 7.53 8.26
C LEU A 33 -1.41 6.49 8.40
N LEU A 34 -1.19 5.45 9.21
CA LEU A 34 -2.18 4.41 9.46
C LEU A 34 -3.48 4.98 10.03
N VAL A 35 -3.38 5.88 11.01
CA VAL A 35 -4.53 6.58 11.61
C VAL A 35 -5.26 7.39 10.54
N SER A 36 -4.56 8.20 9.74
CA SER A 36 -5.19 9.00 8.68
C SER A 36 -5.93 8.14 7.63
N LEU A 37 -5.42 6.94 7.33
CA LEU A 37 -6.06 6.00 6.41
C LEU A 37 -7.38 5.48 6.99
N VAL A 38 -7.40 5.11 8.28
CA VAL A 38 -8.61 4.70 8.99
C VAL A 38 -9.62 5.84 9.06
N GLU A 39 -9.18 7.05 9.42
CA GLU A 39 -10.02 8.25 9.47
C GLU A 39 -10.62 8.62 8.11
N SER A 40 -9.97 8.22 7.00
CA SER A 40 -10.50 8.46 5.66
C SER A 40 -11.64 7.51 5.27
N MET A 41 -11.81 6.36 5.93
CA MET A 41 -12.77 5.32 5.54
C MET A 41 -14.23 5.80 5.46
N PRO A 42 -14.76 6.61 6.39
CA PRO A 42 -16.12 7.13 6.28
C PRO A 42 -16.39 7.89 4.98
N ARG A 43 -15.39 8.59 4.42
CA ARG A 43 -15.53 9.27 3.12
C ARG A 43 -15.60 8.28 1.96
N ARG A 44 -14.76 7.23 1.97
CA ARG A 44 -14.77 6.19 0.94
C ARG A 44 -16.09 5.43 0.93
N CYS A 45 -16.60 5.06 2.10
CA CYS A 45 -17.91 4.41 2.22
C CYS A 45 -19.05 5.29 1.71
N LYS A 46 -19.04 6.59 2.01
CA LYS A 46 -20.03 7.54 1.48
C LYS A 46 -20.00 7.59 -0.05
N GLU A 47 -18.82 7.56 -0.65
CA GLU A 47 -18.70 7.54 -2.12
C GLU A 47 -19.20 6.22 -2.71
N PHE A 48 -18.80 5.09 -2.14
CA PHE A 48 -19.29 3.77 -2.56
C PHE A 48 -20.83 3.69 -2.57
N ILE A 49 -21.47 4.28 -1.55
CA ILE A 49 -22.95 4.35 -1.48
C ILE A 49 -23.51 5.23 -2.62
N LYS A 50 -22.90 6.39 -2.88
CA LYS A 50 -23.31 7.29 -3.98
C LYS A 50 -23.16 6.62 -5.35
N GLU A 51 -22.10 5.84 -5.53
CA GLU A 51 -21.83 5.08 -6.74
C GLU A 51 -22.67 3.79 -6.84
N HIS A 52 -23.66 3.59 -5.95
CA HIS A 52 -24.53 2.42 -5.92
C HIS A 52 -23.76 1.08 -5.87
N GLY A 53 -22.63 1.09 -5.15
CA GLY A 53 -21.75 -0.07 -5.00
C GLY A 53 -20.74 -0.27 -6.12
N ASN A 54 -20.64 0.65 -7.08
CA ASN A 54 -19.61 0.61 -8.12
C ASN A 54 -18.24 1.08 -7.62
N LYS A 55 -17.23 0.94 -8.49
CA LYS A 55 -15.86 1.37 -8.23
C LYS A 55 -15.80 2.88 -7.96
N THR A 56 -15.14 3.26 -6.87
CA THR A 56 -14.82 4.64 -6.49
C THR A 56 -13.48 5.10 -7.04
N HIS A 57 -13.13 6.38 -6.89
CA HIS A 57 -11.79 6.85 -7.25
C HIS A 57 -10.67 6.42 -6.26
N PHE A 58 -11.05 5.98 -5.06
CA PHE A 58 -10.17 5.37 -4.05
C PHE A 58 -9.69 3.97 -4.42
#